data_AF-A0A1E3H5I2-F1
#
_entry.id   AF-A0A1E3H5I2-F1
#
_cell.length_a   1.000
_cell.length_b   1.000
_cell.length_c   1.000
_cell.angle_alpha   90.00
_cell.angle_beta   90.00
_cell.angle_gamma   90.00
#
_symmetry.space_group_name_H-M   'P 1'
#
loop_
_entity.id
_entity.type
_entity.pdbx_description
1 polymer ?
#
loop_
_entity_poly.entity_id
_entity_poly.type
_entity_poly.pdbx_seq_one_letter_code
_entity_poly.pdbx_strand_id
1 'polypeptide(L)'
;MPTLRIHDLTGHSLALDLRDLLRVLAPRSLQATWTVSPVRSSVAGREWFDATGNGGEQLEALAEVDARISGADLRALAETTRQVIWGAFAGVLPDQPDGNWVTLRAVDSSFYEITTLDDTVIRAVRAAFNDVRLADAPFG
;
A
#
# COMPACT_ATOMS: atom_id res chain seq x y z
N MET A 1 11.11 -5.27 10.39
CA MET A 1 10.11 -4.18 10.54
C MET A 1 8.78 -4.83 10.91
N PRO A 2 8.03 -4.33 11.89
CA PRO A 2 6.71 -4.90 12.21
C PRO A 2 5.77 -4.76 11.02
N THR A 3 4.86 -5.72 10.91
CA THR A 3 3.88 -5.80 9.84
C THR A 3 2.48 -5.84 10.43
N LEU A 4 1.62 -4.94 9.95
CA LEU A 4 0.21 -4.88 10.29
C LEU A 4 -0.62 -5.37 9.11
N ARG A 5 -1.67 -6.14 9.38
CA ARG A 5 -2.68 -6.52 8.39
C ARG A 5 -4.03 -5.95 8.78
N ILE A 6 -4.68 -5.31 7.82
CA ILE A 6 -5.97 -4.65 7.99
C ILE A 6 -7.02 -5.48 7.25
N HIS A 7 -7.97 -6.03 8.01
CA HIS A 7 -9.01 -6.93 7.52
C HIS A 7 -10.41 -6.32 7.63
N ASP A 8 -10.54 -5.01 7.77
CA ASP A 8 -11.86 -4.36 7.87
C ASP A 8 -12.75 -4.74 6.68
N LEU A 9 -13.93 -5.29 6.98
CA LEU A 9 -14.90 -5.73 5.98
C LEU A 9 -16.17 -4.87 6.06
N THR A 10 -16.75 -4.61 4.89
CA THR A 10 -18.14 -4.16 4.76
C THR A 10 -18.94 -5.30 4.14
N GLY A 11 -19.70 -6.01 4.96
CA GLY A 11 -20.28 -7.30 4.58
C GLY A 11 -19.19 -8.36 4.40
N HIS A 12 -19.00 -8.85 3.17
CA HIS A 12 -18.00 -9.89 2.83
C HIS A 12 -16.83 -9.35 2.00
N SER A 13 -16.73 -8.04 1.81
CA SER A 13 -15.71 -7.40 0.98
C SER A 13 -14.87 -6.44 1.81
N LEU A 14 -13.60 -6.29 1.42
CA LEU A 14 -12.68 -5.34 2.04
C LEU A 14 -13.26 -3.92 2.02
N ALA A 15 -13.26 -3.26 3.18
CA ALA A 15 -13.90 -1.96 3.38
C ALA A 15 -13.00 -0.76 3.04
N LEU A 16 -11.77 -1.02 2.61
CA LEU A 16 -10.75 0.00 2.39
C LEU A 16 -10.00 -0.27 1.09
N ASP A 17 -9.44 0.80 0.53
CA ASP A 17 -8.49 0.71 -0.57
C ASP A 17 -7.25 1.60 -0.31
N LEU A 18 -6.32 1.62 -1.27
CA LEU A 18 -5.08 2.38 -1.21
C LEU A 18 -5.32 3.85 -0.86
N ARG A 19 -6.39 4.45 -1.38
CA ARG A 19 -6.76 5.84 -1.06
C ARG A 19 -7.03 6.02 0.43
N ASP A 20 -7.63 5.06 1.12
CA ASP A 20 -7.96 5.22 2.53
C ASP A 20 -6.68 5.18 3.37
N LEU A 21 -5.73 4.30 3.02
CA LEU A 21 -4.41 4.28 3.62
C LEU A 21 -3.64 5.57 3.39
N LEU A 22 -3.55 6.05 2.15
CA LEU A 22 -2.85 7.30 1.84
C LEU A 22 -3.44 8.50 2.60
N ARG A 23 -4.75 8.49 2.88
CA ARG A 23 -5.43 9.52 3.67
C ARG A 23 -5.03 9.44 5.14
N VAL A 24 -5.01 8.24 5.73
CA VAL A 24 -4.59 8.02 7.12
C VAL A 24 -3.13 8.44 7.34
N LEU A 25 -2.29 8.23 6.33
CA LEU A 25 -0.85 8.52 6.37
C LEU A 25 -0.48 9.98 5.99
N ALA A 26 -1.47 10.81 5.66
CA ALA A 26 -1.24 12.21 5.36
C ALA A 26 -0.82 13.00 6.63
N PRO A 27 0.02 14.05 6.50
CA PRO A 27 0.53 14.62 5.26
C PRO A 27 1.78 13.91 4.70
N ARG A 28 2.40 12.99 5.45
CA ARG A 28 3.66 12.34 5.06
C ARG A 28 3.54 11.52 3.77
N SER A 29 2.39 10.88 3.56
CA SER A 29 2.10 10.18 2.30
C SER A 29 2.22 11.07 1.06
N LEU A 30 1.88 12.36 1.16
CA LEU A 30 1.98 13.32 0.07
C LEU A 30 3.41 13.83 -0.14
N GLN A 31 4.22 13.82 0.92
CA GLN A 31 5.62 14.25 0.89
C GLN A 31 6.57 13.15 0.41
N ALA A 32 6.15 11.89 0.53
CA ALA A 32 6.95 10.74 0.13
C ALA A 32 7.00 10.59 -1.40
N THR A 33 8.12 10.04 -1.86
CA THR A 33 8.23 9.45 -3.20
C THR A 33 7.89 7.98 -3.11
N TRP A 34 7.03 7.50 -4.01
CA TRP A 34 6.51 6.14 -3.97
C TRP A 34 7.01 5.33 -5.15
N THR A 35 7.55 4.14 -4.86
CA THR A 35 7.73 3.10 -5.87
C THR A 35 6.47 2.27 -5.96
N VAL A 36 5.90 2.16 -7.16
CA VAL A 36 4.76 1.27 -7.47
C VAL A 36 5.32 0.01 -8.10
N SER A 37 4.98 -1.16 -7.55
CA SER A 37 5.53 -2.43 -8.01
C SER A 37 4.56 -3.61 -7.80
N PRO A 38 4.75 -4.75 -8.48
CA PRO A 38 4.05 -5.99 -8.16
C PRO A 38 4.32 -6.45 -6.72
N VAL A 39 3.40 -7.21 -6.15
CA VAL A 39 3.67 -8.04 -4.98
C VAL A 39 4.53 -9.21 -5.44
N ARG A 40 5.74 -9.34 -4.90
CA ARG A 40 6.71 -10.36 -5.28
C ARG A 40 6.73 -11.47 -4.24
N SER A 41 6.63 -12.72 -4.69
CA SER A 41 6.84 -13.89 -3.84
C SER A 41 8.33 -14.19 -3.64
N SER A 42 8.64 -14.86 -2.55
CA SER A 42 9.88 -15.60 -2.30
C SER A 42 10.18 -16.66 -3.37
N VAL A 43 9.17 -17.13 -4.10
CA VAL A 43 9.35 -18.00 -5.27
C VAL A 43 9.59 -17.15 -6.52
N ALA A 44 10.76 -17.33 -7.14
CA ALA A 44 11.14 -16.60 -8.36
C ALA A 44 10.10 -16.74 -9.47
N GLY A 45 9.80 -15.61 -10.14
CA GLY A 45 8.84 -15.54 -11.25
C GLY A 45 7.37 -15.53 -10.84
N ARG A 46 7.06 -15.38 -9.54
CA ARG A 46 5.69 -15.17 -9.04
C ARG A 46 5.53 -13.76 -8.54
N GLU A 47 4.97 -12.93 -9.40
CA GLU A 47 4.66 -11.53 -9.15
C GLU A 47 3.22 -11.25 -9.54
N TRP A 48 2.52 -10.43 -8.75
CA TRP A 48 1.13 -10.08 -9.00
C TRP A 48 0.92 -8.57 -8.87
N PHE A 49 0.31 -7.99 -9.88
CA PHE A 49 -0.30 -6.67 -9.82
C PHE A 49 -1.67 -6.76 -10.51
N ASP A 50 -2.70 -6.24 -9.87
CA ASP A 50 -4.06 -6.21 -10.41
C ASP A 50 -4.82 -5.08 -9.70
N ALA A 51 -5.28 -4.10 -10.47
CA ALA A 51 -6.07 -3.00 -9.98
C ALA A 51 -7.15 -2.62 -11.01
N THR A 52 -8.33 -2.26 -10.51
CA THR A 52 -9.49 -1.96 -11.36
C THR A 52 -9.81 -0.47 -11.40
N GLY A 53 -10.46 -0.03 -12.47
CA GLY A 53 -10.76 1.39 -12.72
C GLY A 53 -9.61 2.11 -13.44
N ASN A 54 -9.86 3.34 -13.89
CA ASN A 54 -8.90 4.10 -14.71
C ASN A 54 -7.55 4.31 -13.99
N GLY A 55 -7.59 4.64 -12.69
CA GLY A 55 -6.38 4.73 -11.88
C GLY A 55 -5.66 3.38 -11.76
N GLY A 56 -6.40 2.27 -11.74
CA GLY A 56 -5.85 0.92 -11.66
C GLY A 56 -5.02 0.54 -12.88
N GLU A 57 -5.55 0.78 -14.09
CA GLU A 57 -4.85 0.54 -15.36
C GLU A 57 -3.52 1.32 -15.42
N GLN A 58 -3.51 2.57 -14.94
CA GLN A 58 -2.31 3.38 -14.90
C GLN A 58 -1.31 2.89 -13.83
N LEU A 59 -1.80 2.47 -12.66
CA LEU A 59 -0.95 1.88 -11.62
C LEU A 59 -0.30 0.58 -12.08
N GLU A 60 -1.00 -0.24 -12.87
CA GLU A 60 -0.47 -1.48 -13.43
C GLU A 60 0.68 -1.19 -14.41
N ALA A 61 0.50 -0.23 -15.33
CA ALA A 61 1.58 0.20 -16.23
C ALA A 61 2.80 0.76 -15.49
N LEU A 62 2.60 1.45 -14.36
CA LEU A 62 3.69 1.93 -13.51
C LEU A 62 4.41 0.78 -12.80
N ALA A 63 3.65 -0.25 -12.37
CA ALA A 63 4.20 -1.40 -11.68
C ALA A 63 5.13 -2.24 -12.57
N GLU A 64 4.84 -2.36 -13.87
CA GLU A 64 5.68 -3.12 -14.82
C GLU A 64 7.15 -2.68 -14.85
N VAL A 65 7.42 -1.42 -14.53
CA VAL A 65 8.76 -0.81 -14.57
C VAL A 65 9.25 -0.34 -13.20
N ASP A 66 8.59 -0.77 -12.12
CA ASP A 66 8.87 -0.31 -10.75
C ASP A 66 8.94 1.24 -10.65
N ALA A 67 7.99 1.93 -11.28
CA ALA A 67 8.06 3.38 -11.45
C ALA A 67 8.04 4.12 -10.10
N ARG A 68 8.78 5.22 -10.03
CA ARG A 68 8.77 6.15 -8.90
C ARG A 68 7.92 7.37 -9.23
N ILE A 69 6.90 7.63 -8.42
CA ILE A 69 5.98 8.76 -8.59
C ILE A 69 5.87 9.58 -7.31
N SER A 70 5.37 10.81 -7.42
CA SER A 70 5.13 11.64 -6.25
C SER A 70 3.95 11.13 -5.43
N GLY A 71 3.90 11.46 -4.13
CA GLY A 71 2.75 11.15 -3.28
C GLY A 71 1.45 11.80 -3.76
N ALA A 72 1.54 12.97 -4.40
CA ALA A 72 0.37 13.64 -5.00
C ALA A 72 -0.16 12.86 -6.21
N ASP A 73 0.71 12.37 -7.09
CA ASP A 73 0.32 11.58 -8.25
C ASP A 73 -0.27 10.24 -7.81
N LEU A 74 0.38 9.55 -6.85
CA LEU A 74 -0.15 8.30 -6.30
C LEU A 74 -1.54 8.50 -5.68
N ARG A 75 -1.72 9.62 -4.95
CA ARG A 75 -3.02 9.98 -4.37
C ARG A 75 -4.08 10.20 -5.45
N ALA A 76 -3.75 10.92 -6.52
CA ALA A 76 -4.67 11.19 -7.62
C ALA A 76 -5.07 9.89 -8.34
N LEU A 77 -4.11 9.00 -8.59
CA LEU A 77 -4.37 7.68 -9.16
C LEU A 77 -5.31 6.87 -8.25
N ALA A 78 -4.98 6.77 -6.96
CA ALA A 78 -5.77 6.03 -5.98
C ALA A 78 -7.23 6.51 -5.83
N GLU A 79 -7.52 7.80 -6.08
CA GLU A 79 -8.89 8.32 -6.07
C GLU A 79 -9.72 7.85 -7.28
N THR A 80 -9.06 7.54 -8.40
CA THR A 80 -9.69 7.03 -9.63
C THR A 80 -9.54 5.50 -9.80
N THR A 81 -8.79 4.85 -8.91
CA THR A 81 -8.74 3.41 -8.75
C THR A 81 -10.00 2.95 -8.00
N ARG A 82 -10.70 1.98 -8.58
CA ARG A 82 -11.86 1.37 -7.93
C ARG A 82 -11.43 0.42 -6.82
N GLN A 83 -10.42 -0.41 -7.11
CA GLN A 83 -9.85 -1.35 -6.14
C GLN A 83 -8.46 -1.79 -6.57
N VAL A 84 -7.51 -1.88 -5.64
CA VAL A 84 -6.27 -2.65 -5.83
C VAL A 84 -6.46 -4.04 -5.24
N ILE A 85 -6.37 -5.08 -6.08
CA ILE A 85 -6.48 -6.50 -5.68
C ILE A 85 -5.10 -7.01 -5.29
N TRP A 86 -4.10 -6.73 -6.12
CA TRP A 86 -2.69 -7.01 -5.90
C TRP A 86 -1.85 -5.78 -6.23
N GLY A 87 -0.94 -5.41 -5.34
CA GLY A 87 0.02 -4.35 -5.61
C GLY A 87 0.84 -3.97 -4.39
N ALA A 88 2.06 -3.49 -4.60
CA ALA A 88 2.96 -3.02 -3.57
C ALA A 88 3.36 -1.56 -3.81
N PHE A 89 3.41 -0.78 -2.72
CA PHE A 89 3.67 0.65 -2.75
C PHE A 89 4.68 0.97 -1.65
N ALA A 90 5.91 1.30 -2.02
CA ALA A 90 6.98 1.62 -1.08
C ALA A 90 7.23 3.13 -1.05
N GLY A 91 6.96 3.76 0.09
CA GLY A 91 7.17 5.18 0.32
C GLY A 91 8.52 5.47 0.95
N VAL A 92 9.24 6.44 0.40
CA VAL A 92 10.51 6.97 0.92
C VAL A 92 10.31 8.46 1.22
N LEU A 93 10.66 8.89 2.43
CA LEU A 93 10.58 10.30 2.82
C LEU A 93 11.86 11.06 2.40
N PRO A 94 11.76 12.37 2.10
CA PRO A 94 12.92 13.17 1.70
C PRO A 94 14.06 13.23 2.73
N ASP A 95 13.73 13.13 4.03
CA ASP A 95 14.67 13.13 5.15
C ASP A 95 15.23 11.74 5.49
N GLN A 96 14.73 10.68 4.83
CA GLN A 96 15.17 9.30 5.00
C GLN A 96 15.35 8.60 3.64
N PRO A 97 16.24 9.08 2.75
CA PRO A 97 16.32 8.61 1.37
C PRO A 97 16.82 7.16 1.23
N ASP A 98 17.56 6.66 2.22
CA ASP A 98 18.21 5.34 2.19
C ASP A 98 17.33 4.21 2.72
N GLY A 99 16.09 4.51 3.16
CA GLY A 99 15.20 3.52 3.76
C GLY A 99 13.73 3.74 3.41
N ASN A 100 12.98 2.64 3.27
CA ASN A 100 11.53 2.73 3.15
C ASN A 100 10.95 3.22 4.48
N TRP A 101 10.23 4.34 4.43
CA TRP A 101 9.42 4.81 5.55
C TRP A 101 8.26 3.84 5.80
N VAL A 102 7.58 3.43 4.71
CA VAL A 102 6.45 2.49 4.78
C VAL A 102 6.37 1.68 3.49
N THR A 103 5.97 0.41 3.61
CA THR A 103 5.51 -0.39 2.46
C THR A 103 4.06 -0.79 2.68
N LEU A 104 3.21 -0.50 1.70
CA LEU A 104 1.82 -0.92 1.64
C LEU A 104 1.69 -2.06 0.64
N ARG A 105 0.89 -3.09 0.93
CA ARG A 105 0.55 -4.15 -0.04
C ARG A 105 -0.93 -4.47 -0.01
N ALA A 106 -1.56 -4.55 -1.18
CA ALA A 106 -2.86 -5.21 -1.34
C ALA A 106 -2.62 -6.70 -1.61
N VAL A 107 -3.34 -7.58 -0.90
CA VAL A 107 -3.20 -9.03 -1.01
C VAL A 107 -4.55 -9.66 -1.31
N ASP A 108 -4.73 -10.07 -2.56
CA ASP A 108 -5.87 -10.83 -3.06
C ASP A 108 -7.25 -10.27 -2.67
N SER A 109 -7.39 -8.94 -2.61
CA SER A 109 -8.58 -8.26 -2.07
C SER A 109 -9.00 -8.67 -0.64
N SER A 110 -8.16 -9.41 0.07
CA SER A 110 -8.45 -10.00 1.38
C SER A 110 -8.01 -9.11 2.54
N PHE A 111 -6.89 -8.40 2.36
CA PHE A 111 -6.39 -7.43 3.33
C PHE A 111 -5.39 -6.48 2.69
N TYR A 112 -5.14 -5.38 3.39
CA TYR A 112 -3.93 -4.58 3.19
C TYR A 112 -2.89 -4.91 4.25
N GLU A 113 -1.63 -4.93 3.82
CA GLU A 113 -0.47 -5.07 4.67
C GLU A 113 0.31 -3.77 4.75
N ILE A 114 0.79 -3.41 5.94
CA ILE A 114 1.62 -2.25 6.19
C ILE A 114 2.86 -2.68 6.94
N THR A 115 4.03 -2.49 6.33
CA THR A 115 5.34 -2.72 6.96
C THR A 115 6.03 -1.38 7.19
N THR A 116 6.31 -1.05 8.45
CA THR A 116 6.95 0.23 8.83
C THR A 116 7.67 0.09 10.18
N LEU A 117 8.66 0.95 10.47
CA LEU A 117 9.22 1.12 11.82
C LEU A 117 8.67 2.38 12.52
N ASP A 118 7.85 3.16 11.83
CA ASP A 118 7.32 4.42 12.35
C ASP A 118 6.12 4.15 13.27
N ASP A 119 6.34 4.29 14.58
CA ASP A 119 5.28 4.13 15.58
C ASP A 119 4.11 5.12 15.37
N THR A 120 4.34 6.26 14.73
CA THR A 120 3.25 7.20 14.41
C THR A 120 2.30 6.60 13.37
N VAL A 121 2.84 5.88 12.38
CA VAL A 121 2.06 5.14 11.38
C VAL A 121 1.29 4.00 12.06
N ILE A 122 1.96 3.23 12.91
CA ILE A 122 1.32 2.11 13.63
C ILE A 122 0.13 2.59 14.45
N ARG A 123 0.28 3.68 15.19
CA ARG A 123 -0.81 4.27 15.99
C ARG A 123 -1.95 4.81 15.12
N ALA A 124 -1.62 5.51 14.03
CA ALA A 124 -2.62 6.08 13.13
C ALA A 124 -3.48 4.98 12.48
N VAL A 125 -2.85 3.91 11.99
CA VAL A 125 -3.53 2.75 11.40
C VAL A 125 -4.44 2.07 12.41
N ARG A 126 -3.95 1.81 13.63
CA ARG A 126 -4.76 1.19 14.69
C ARG A 126 -5.92 2.05 15.17
N ALA A 127 -5.81 3.36 15.05
CA ALA A 127 -6.89 4.29 15.40
C ALA A 127 -7.94 4.42 14.28
N ALA A 128 -7.53 4.23 13.02
CA ALA A 128 -8.38 4.43 11.85
C ALA A 128 -9.20 3.18 11.44
N PHE A 129 -8.68 1.98 11.72
CA PHE A 129 -9.27 0.72 11.30
C PHE A 129 -9.60 -0.17 12.50
N ASN A 130 -10.61 -1.03 12.33
CA ASN A 130 -11.19 -1.82 13.41
C ASN A 130 -10.49 -3.16 13.62
N ASP A 131 -10.08 -3.83 12.54
CA ASP A 131 -9.46 -5.15 12.53
C ASP A 131 -8.01 -5.07 12.03
N VAL A 132 -7.13 -4.64 12.93
CA VAL A 132 -5.69 -4.50 12.69
C VAL A 132 -4.89 -5.53 13.47
N ARG A 133 -4.34 -6.50 12.75
CA ARG A 133 -3.60 -7.65 13.30
C ARG A 133 -2.10 -7.51 13.08
N LEU A 134 -1.29 -8.03 14.00
CA LEU A 134 0.15 -8.18 13.78
C LEU A 134 0.40 -9.43 12.93
N ALA A 135 1.38 -9.36 12.04
CA ALA A 135 1.89 -10.48 11.29
C ALA A 135 3.38 -10.71 11.59
N ASP A 136 3.78 -11.97 11.70
CA ASP A 136 5.16 -12.36 11.98
C ASP A 136 6.10 -12.06 10.79
N ALA A 137 5.57 -12.08 9.57
CA ALA A 137 6.29 -11.76 8.34
C ALA A 137 5.38 -11.08 7.31
N PRO A 138 5.94 -10.23 6.42
CA PRO A 138 5.24 -9.73 5.23
C PRO A 138 4.74 -10.85 4.32
N PHE A 139 3.70 -10.59 3.54
CA PHE A 139 3.25 -11.50 2.49
C PHE A 139 4.24 -11.49 1.32
N GLY A 140 4.75 -12.68 0.95
CA GLY A 140 5.70 -12.89 -0.15
C GLY A 140 6.66 -14.05 0.10
#